data_AF-A0AAU7CJC3-F1
#
_entry.id   AF-A0AAU7CJC3-F1
#
_cell.length_a   1.000
_cell.length_b   1.000
_cell.length_c   1.000
_cell.angle_alpha   90.00
_cell.angle_beta   90.00
_cell.angle_gamma   90.00
#
_symmetry.space_group_name_H-M   'P 1'
#
loop_
_entity.id
_entity.type
_entity.pdbx_description
1 polymer ?
#
loop_
_entity_poly.entity_id
_entity_poly.type
_entity_poly.pdbx_seq_one_letter_code
_entity_poly.pdbx_strand_id
1 'polypeptide(L)'
;MRHDPGPRLFRAAARPIAGGTTNGGLPLVIAALVSAIAIYARGQEAPPLEKAATEHLVEARQFGWMAVASIIDNLGKSDPKKFPGLRAFAEDYAKATRGLDPSRPPAEWPAVDVDALVTQNPNFWRANYEIRPGDPAWMYTHAGLLLACGEATRAQQILALARQSRGTPKQMHEALDQMLSVVASVIRDANEAVGEGIKLYDKGDKDGAIGRYRDALKVWPQNSFAHYELGLSLRAQAMEARGEVVPKLGTIQVAPQQLPKIPEVEECFARARRHDPLRWEAYQGAGPEVLPRLVALQVGLKAWAVIMTSPAMRAPEEALLKTSEACQLAGVHELALAGRQVVVGRRGGLGRPDHIFISTSLRALAPGPQSEATLQYLDNPRIEMRSLIDPEPENAQP
;
A
#
# COMPACT_ATOMS: atom_id res chain seq x y z
N MET A 1 23.56 -43.19 28.39
CA MET A 1 23.78 -42.88 26.96
C MET A 1 22.44 -42.42 26.41
N ARG A 2 22.30 -41.11 26.17
CA ARG A 2 21.03 -40.44 25.89
C ARG A 2 20.78 -40.33 24.39
N HIS A 3 19.51 -40.48 24.02
CA HIS A 3 18.85 -40.13 22.77
C HIS A 3 19.26 -38.76 22.21
N ASP A 4 19.40 -38.64 20.89
CA ASP A 4 18.40 -38.02 19.98
C ASP A 4 19.03 -37.72 18.58
N PRO A 5 18.49 -38.20 17.44
CA PRO A 5 19.02 -37.88 16.12
C PRO A 5 18.16 -36.82 15.41
N GLY A 6 18.70 -35.61 15.27
CA GLY A 6 18.60 -34.69 14.12
C GLY A 6 17.22 -34.20 13.62
N PRO A 7 17.05 -32.90 13.30
CA PRO A 7 15.83 -32.44 12.65
C PRO A 7 15.83 -32.85 11.17
N ARG A 8 14.87 -33.68 10.79
CA ARG A 8 14.46 -33.95 9.40
C ARG A 8 12.99 -33.50 9.20
N LEU A 9 12.74 -32.90 8.03
CA LEU A 9 11.44 -32.61 7.37
C LEU A 9 10.72 -31.35 7.91
N PHE A 10 10.31 -30.38 7.09
CA PHE A 10 9.55 -30.48 5.84
C PHE A 10 10.05 -29.53 4.74
N ARG A 11 10.28 -30.07 3.54
CA ARG A 11 10.27 -29.31 2.27
C ARG A 11 8.82 -29.27 1.77
N ALA A 12 8.14 -28.14 1.92
CA ALA A 12 6.95 -27.85 1.12
C ALA A 12 7.44 -27.37 -0.26
N ALA A 13 7.58 -28.29 -1.21
CA ALA A 13 7.74 -27.91 -2.61
C ALA A 13 6.35 -27.54 -3.13
N ALA A 14 6.05 -26.24 -3.23
CA ALA A 14 4.94 -25.77 -4.05
C ALA A 14 5.21 -26.26 -5.48
N ARG A 15 4.39 -27.18 -5.98
CA ARG A 15 4.43 -27.58 -7.39
C ARG A 15 3.60 -26.57 -8.17
N PRO A 16 4.19 -25.72 -9.02
CA PRO A 16 3.41 -24.92 -9.96
C PRO A 16 2.75 -25.88 -10.96
N ILE A 17 1.44 -25.82 -11.07
CA ILE A 17 0.72 -26.51 -12.15
C ILE A 17 0.92 -25.68 -13.41
N ALA A 18 1.70 -26.22 -14.34
CA ALA A 18 1.79 -25.68 -15.69
C ALA A 18 0.50 -25.99 -16.46
N GLY A 19 -0.21 -24.95 -16.87
CA GLY A 19 -1.24 -24.97 -17.90
C GLY A 19 -1.39 -23.52 -18.37
N GLY A 20 -1.24 -23.16 -19.63
CA GLY A 20 -1.41 -23.88 -20.87
C GLY A 20 -2.13 -22.92 -21.81
N THR A 21 -1.50 -22.62 -22.95
CA THR A 21 -1.95 -21.82 -24.10
C THR A 21 -2.04 -20.30 -23.93
N THR A 22 -0.94 -19.61 -24.24
CA THR A 22 -0.96 -18.22 -24.73
C THR A 22 -1.12 -18.23 -26.24
N ASN A 23 -2.25 -17.71 -26.73
CA ASN A 23 -2.37 -17.22 -28.09
C ASN A 23 -3.28 -15.98 -28.06
N GLY A 24 -2.74 -14.86 -28.52
CA GLY A 24 -3.53 -13.70 -28.95
C GLY A 24 -3.55 -12.49 -28.01
N GLY A 25 -2.58 -11.60 -28.21
CA GLY A 25 -2.87 -10.16 -28.33
C GLY A 25 -3.00 -9.32 -27.06
N LEU A 26 -1.87 -8.94 -26.45
CA LEU A 26 -1.83 -7.75 -25.60
C LEU A 26 -0.51 -6.92 -25.68
N PRO A 27 -0.09 -6.38 -26.85
CA PRO A 27 0.95 -5.34 -26.85
C PRO A 27 0.54 -3.98 -27.48
N LEU A 28 -0.70 -3.78 -27.94
CA LEU A 28 -1.02 -2.61 -28.79
C LEU A 28 -1.82 -1.45 -28.14
N VAL A 29 -2.30 -1.58 -26.90
CA VAL A 29 -3.10 -0.51 -26.26
C VAL A 29 -2.29 0.37 -25.31
N ILE A 30 -1.15 -0.12 -24.80
CA ILE A 30 -0.35 0.59 -23.77
C ILE A 30 0.59 1.66 -24.38
N ALA A 31 1.00 1.51 -25.64
CA ALA A 31 1.87 2.48 -26.31
C ALA A 31 1.15 3.79 -26.73
N ALA A 32 -0.19 3.78 -26.81
CA ALA A 32 -0.97 4.92 -27.29
C ALA A 32 -1.15 6.04 -26.23
N LEU A 33 -1.18 5.70 -24.93
CA LEU A 33 -1.37 6.69 -23.85
C LEU A 33 -0.08 7.47 -23.53
N VAL A 34 1.08 6.81 -23.58
CA VAL A 34 2.38 7.46 -23.28
C VAL A 34 2.89 8.32 -24.44
N SER A 35 2.53 7.98 -25.69
CA SER A 35 2.98 8.73 -26.87
C SER A 35 2.19 10.03 -27.11
N ALA A 36 0.95 10.13 -26.62
CA ALA A 36 0.11 11.32 -26.80
C ALA A 36 0.63 12.52 -25.99
N ILE A 37 1.17 12.29 -24.78
CA ILE A 37 1.68 13.34 -23.89
C ILE A 37 2.97 13.98 -24.45
N ALA A 38 3.85 13.17 -25.07
CA ALA A 38 5.11 13.67 -25.62
C ALA A 38 4.93 14.52 -26.90
N ILE A 39 3.81 14.36 -27.62
CA ILE A 39 3.51 15.12 -28.85
C ILE A 39 2.67 16.37 -28.53
N TYR A 40 1.87 16.38 -27.45
CA TYR A 40 1.04 17.53 -27.07
C TYR A 40 1.76 18.61 -26.24
N ALA A 41 2.91 18.27 -25.61
CA ALA A 41 3.63 19.17 -24.71
C ALA A 41 4.57 20.19 -25.40
N ARG A 42 4.76 20.13 -26.74
CA ARG A 42 5.55 21.15 -27.46
C ARG A 42 4.65 22.33 -27.87
N GLY A 43 4.39 23.24 -26.93
CA GLY A 43 3.92 24.59 -27.28
C GLY A 43 2.79 25.19 -26.45
N GLN A 44 2.37 24.59 -25.34
CA GLN A 44 1.40 25.20 -24.42
C GLN A 44 2.06 25.62 -23.10
N GLU A 45 1.60 26.73 -22.52
CA GLU A 45 1.93 27.11 -21.14
C GLU A 45 1.54 25.97 -20.19
N ALA A 46 2.39 25.70 -19.20
CA ALA A 46 2.11 24.66 -18.21
C ALA A 46 0.76 24.95 -17.52
N PRO A 47 -0.12 23.94 -17.36
CA PRO A 47 -1.40 24.16 -16.69
C PRO A 47 -1.19 24.65 -15.25
N PRO A 48 -2.15 25.40 -14.67
CA PRO A 48 -2.10 25.74 -13.25
C PRO A 48 -1.92 24.48 -12.40
N LEU A 49 -1.13 24.58 -11.32
CA LEU A 49 -0.73 23.44 -10.48
C LEU A 49 -1.90 22.58 -9.99
N GLU A 50 -3.00 23.22 -9.59
CA GLU A 50 -4.22 22.55 -9.15
C GLU A 50 -4.85 21.70 -10.26
N LYS A 51 -4.80 22.18 -11.50
CA LYS A 51 -5.29 21.46 -12.67
C LYS A 51 -4.39 20.26 -12.98
N ALA A 52 -3.07 20.43 -12.98
CA ALA A 52 -2.12 19.35 -13.21
C ALA A 52 -2.24 18.23 -12.16
N ALA A 53 -2.32 18.59 -10.87
CA ALA A 53 -2.47 17.63 -9.78
C ALA A 53 -3.81 16.87 -9.87
N THR A 54 -4.88 17.54 -10.27
CA THR A 54 -6.19 16.90 -10.51
C THR A 54 -6.12 15.92 -11.69
N GLU A 55 -5.53 16.33 -12.80
CA GLU A 55 -5.37 15.50 -14.01
C GLU A 55 -4.55 14.25 -13.72
N HIS A 56 -3.38 14.38 -13.07
CA HIS A 56 -2.55 13.22 -12.72
C HIS A 56 -3.24 12.28 -11.72
N LEU A 57 -4.02 12.79 -10.76
CA LEU A 57 -4.79 11.92 -9.85
C LEU A 57 -5.89 11.16 -10.61
N VAL A 58 -6.57 11.80 -11.55
CA VAL A 58 -7.58 11.17 -12.41
C VAL A 58 -6.95 10.07 -13.25
N GLU A 59 -5.85 10.37 -13.94
CA GLU A 59 -5.10 9.41 -14.75
C GLU A 59 -4.60 8.23 -13.91
N ALA A 60 -4.09 8.50 -12.71
CA ALA A 60 -3.61 7.46 -11.81
C ALA A 60 -4.73 6.51 -11.38
N ARG A 61 -5.91 7.05 -11.04
CA ARG A 61 -7.07 6.23 -10.67
C ARG A 61 -7.55 5.37 -11.84
N GLN A 62 -7.60 5.92 -13.05
CA GLN A 62 -7.90 5.18 -14.29
C GLN A 62 -6.88 4.07 -14.56
N PHE A 63 -5.60 4.39 -14.44
CA PHE A 63 -4.51 3.43 -14.60
C PHE A 63 -4.63 2.28 -13.60
N GLY A 64 -4.81 2.57 -12.30
CA GLY A 64 -4.96 1.56 -11.25
C GLY A 64 -6.12 0.61 -11.51
N TRP A 65 -7.25 1.14 -12.01
CA TRP A 65 -8.39 0.31 -12.40
C TRP A 65 -8.09 -0.59 -13.60
N MET A 66 -7.60 -0.01 -14.70
CA MET A 66 -7.28 -0.74 -15.93
C MET A 66 -6.23 -1.84 -15.69
N ALA A 67 -5.28 -1.58 -14.81
CA ALA A 67 -4.24 -2.50 -14.42
C ALA A 67 -4.77 -3.80 -13.79
N VAL A 68 -5.90 -3.74 -13.07
CA VAL A 68 -6.36 -4.86 -12.22
C VAL A 68 -7.60 -5.57 -12.72
N ALA A 69 -8.43 -4.93 -13.53
CA ALA A 69 -9.73 -5.47 -13.94
C ALA A 69 -9.62 -6.84 -14.62
N SER A 70 -8.73 -6.97 -15.61
CA SER A 70 -8.51 -8.23 -16.33
C SER A 70 -7.89 -9.33 -15.46
N ILE A 71 -7.03 -8.94 -14.50
CA ILE A 71 -6.42 -9.89 -13.56
C ILE A 71 -7.53 -10.48 -12.68
N ILE A 72 -8.35 -9.63 -12.07
CA ILE A 72 -9.41 -10.06 -11.15
C ILE A 72 -10.50 -10.87 -11.87
N ASP A 73 -10.89 -10.51 -13.10
CA ASP A 73 -11.79 -11.32 -13.92
C ASP A 73 -11.25 -12.74 -14.15
N ASN A 74 -9.93 -12.87 -14.38
CA ASN A 74 -9.28 -14.18 -14.49
C ASN A 74 -9.27 -14.93 -13.15
N LEU A 75 -9.05 -14.24 -12.02
CA LEU A 75 -9.13 -14.86 -10.69
C LEU A 75 -10.53 -15.43 -10.42
N GLY A 76 -11.59 -14.73 -10.83
CA GLY A 76 -12.97 -15.18 -10.67
C GLY A 76 -13.32 -16.47 -11.43
N LYS A 77 -12.51 -16.87 -12.41
CA LYS A 77 -12.66 -18.13 -13.18
C LYS A 77 -11.93 -19.31 -12.54
N SER A 78 -11.29 -19.13 -11.39
CA SER A 78 -10.61 -20.20 -10.66
C SER A 78 -11.60 -21.29 -10.21
N ASP A 79 -11.14 -22.54 -10.14
CA ASP A 79 -11.93 -23.64 -9.59
C ASP A 79 -12.32 -23.34 -8.14
N PRO A 80 -13.62 -23.18 -7.82
CA PRO A 80 -14.06 -22.77 -6.48
C PRO A 80 -13.79 -23.83 -5.41
N LYS A 81 -13.55 -25.10 -5.79
CA LYS A 81 -13.17 -26.14 -4.84
C LYS A 81 -11.69 -26.04 -4.44
N LYS A 82 -10.85 -25.54 -5.34
CA LYS A 82 -9.40 -25.38 -5.11
C LYS A 82 -9.05 -24.02 -4.54
N PHE A 83 -9.68 -22.97 -5.08
CA PHE A 83 -9.38 -21.57 -4.76
C PHE A 83 -10.67 -20.82 -4.37
N PRO A 84 -11.33 -21.22 -3.27
CA PRO A 84 -12.57 -20.58 -2.82
C PRO A 84 -12.37 -19.11 -2.45
N GLY A 85 -11.19 -18.72 -1.94
CA GLY A 85 -10.83 -17.34 -1.64
C GLY A 85 -10.76 -16.45 -2.87
N LEU A 86 -10.06 -16.91 -3.92
CA LEU A 86 -9.97 -16.19 -5.19
C LEU A 86 -11.35 -15.93 -5.78
N ARG A 87 -12.23 -16.94 -5.71
CA ARG A 87 -13.61 -16.83 -6.17
C ARG A 87 -14.41 -15.82 -5.33
N ALA A 88 -14.37 -15.95 -4.01
CA ALA A 88 -15.12 -15.08 -3.10
C ALA A 88 -14.66 -13.61 -3.21
N PHE A 89 -13.35 -13.38 -3.31
CA PHE A 89 -12.81 -12.03 -3.49
C PHE A 89 -13.23 -11.42 -4.84
N ALA A 90 -13.24 -12.20 -5.93
CA ALA A 90 -13.73 -11.71 -7.22
C ALA A 90 -15.21 -11.31 -7.17
N GLU A 91 -16.03 -12.01 -6.38
CA GLU A 91 -17.43 -11.66 -6.15
C GLU A 91 -17.58 -10.38 -5.31
N ASP A 92 -16.76 -10.22 -4.26
CA ASP A 92 -16.71 -8.98 -3.46
C ASP A 92 -16.30 -7.77 -4.33
N TYR A 93 -15.28 -7.95 -5.17
CA TYR A 93 -14.85 -6.94 -6.14
C TYR A 93 -15.96 -6.57 -7.12
N ALA A 94 -16.62 -7.56 -7.74
CA ALA A 94 -17.71 -7.32 -8.68
C ALA A 94 -18.90 -6.60 -8.02
N LYS A 95 -19.16 -6.86 -6.73
CA LYS A 95 -20.17 -6.15 -5.96
C LYS A 95 -19.76 -4.72 -5.65
N ALA A 96 -18.53 -4.51 -5.16
CA ALA A 96 -18.00 -3.21 -4.78
C ALA A 96 -17.89 -2.24 -5.97
N THR A 97 -17.72 -2.78 -7.17
CA THR A 97 -17.45 -2.00 -8.39
C THR A 97 -18.61 -1.99 -9.38
N ARG A 98 -19.78 -2.46 -8.93
CA ARG A 98 -20.99 -2.49 -9.75
C ARG A 98 -21.34 -1.10 -10.27
N GLY A 99 -21.48 -0.97 -11.58
CA GLY A 99 -21.82 0.30 -12.24
C GLY A 99 -20.63 1.22 -12.48
N LEU A 100 -19.41 0.78 -12.18
CA LEU A 100 -18.21 1.50 -12.57
C LEU A 100 -17.97 1.37 -14.09
N ASP A 101 -17.92 2.51 -14.78
CA ASP A 101 -17.56 2.60 -16.19
C ASP A 101 -16.18 3.25 -16.33
N PRO A 102 -15.14 2.51 -16.74
CA PRO A 102 -13.79 3.05 -16.86
C PRO A 102 -13.64 4.06 -18.00
N SER A 103 -14.60 4.13 -18.93
CA SER A 103 -14.62 5.18 -19.96
C SER A 103 -15.06 6.55 -19.41
N ARG A 104 -15.64 6.57 -18.20
CA ARG A 104 -16.06 7.79 -17.50
C ARG A 104 -14.96 8.31 -16.58
N PRO A 105 -14.94 9.63 -16.31
CA PRO A 105 -14.06 10.20 -15.30
C PRO A 105 -14.25 9.56 -13.90
N PRO A 106 -13.19 9.40 -13.10
CA PRO A 106 -13.27 8.83 -11.75
C PRO A 106 -14.19 9.56 -10.75
N ALA A 107 -14.61 10.79 -11.07
CA ALA A 107 -15.60 11.54 -10.30
C ALA A 107 -17.03 11.00 -10.48
N GLU A 108 -17.31 10.29 -11.58
CA GLU A 108 -18.60 9.66 -11.87
C GLU A 108 -18.66 8.19 -11.42
N TRP A 109 -17.55 7.63 -10.96
CA TRP A 109 -17.50 6.26 -10.48
C TRP A 109 -18.26 6.11 -9.16
N PRO A 110 -18.84 4.92 -8.88
CA PRO A 110 -19.37 4.65 -7.55
C PRO A 110 -18.27 4.78 -6.50
N ALA A 111 -18.64 5.24 -5.31
CA ALA A 111 -17.73 5.28 -4.18
C ALA A 111 -17.37 3.84 -3.77
N VAL A 112 -16.09 3.48 -3.93
CA VAL A 112 -15.55 2.20 -3.50
C VAL A 112 -14.84 2.39 -2.16
N ASP A 113 -15.31 1.71 -1.12
CA ASP A 113 -14.57 1.62 0.14
C ASP A 113 -13.43 0.60 -0.02
N VAL A 114 -12.23 1.11 -0.25
CA VAL A 114 -11.04 0.28 -0.46
C VAL A 114 -10.63 -0.49 0.78
N ASP A 115 -10.92 0.02 1.99
CA ASP A 115 -10.60 -0.72 3.21
C ASP A 115 -11.55 -1.89 3.39
N ALA A 116 -12.84 -1.71 3.11
CA ALA A 116 -13.80 -2.81 3.10
C ALA A 116 -13.53 -3.83 1.98
N LEU A 117 -12.96 -3.41 0.86
CA LEU A 117 -12.63 -4.28 -0.27
C LEU A 117 -11.31 -5.04 -0.10
N VAL A 118 -10.31 -4.41 0.53
CA VAL A 118 -8.92 -4.93 0.62
C VAL A 118 -8.52 -5.13 2.08
N THR A 119 -8.29 -4.05 2.82
CA THR A 119 -7.66 -4.06 4.15
C THR A 119 -8.39 -4.96 5.15
N GLN A 120 -9.71 -4.81 5.24
CA GLN A 120 -10.60 -5.45 6.20
C GLN A 120 -11.40 -6.59 5.56
N ASN A 121 -11.10 -6.95 4.31
CA ASN A 121 -11.79 -8.02 3.62
C ASN A 121 -11.12 -9.38 3.92
N PRO A 122 -11.78 -10.29 4.66
CA PRO A 122 -11.20 -11.59 4.94
C PRO A 122 -11.07 -12.46 3.68
N ASN A 123 -11.88 -12.24 2.64
CA ASN A 123 -11.75 -12.95 1.36
C ASN A 123 -10.56 -12.45 0.55
N PHE A 124 -10.22 -11.16 0.60
CA PHE A 124 -8.99 -10.64 0.01
C PHE A 124 -7.77 -11.32 0.62
N TRP A 125 -7.73 -11.44 1.95
CA TRP A 125 -6.63 -12.12 2.63
C TRP A 125 -6.61 -13.63 2.37
N ARG A 126 -7.79 -14.28 2.30
CA ARG A 126 -7.87 -15.67 1.86
C ARG A 126 -7.29 -15.84 0.45
N ALA A 127 -7.67 -14.99 -0.49
CA ALA A 127 -7.14 -14.94 -1.86
C ALA A 127 -5.61 -14.74 -1.87
N ASN A 128 -5.10 -13.83 -1.04
CA ASN A 128 -3.67 -13.59 -0.87
C ASN A 128 -2.90 -14.87 -0.49
N TYR A 129 -3.46 -15.72 0.37
CA TYR A 129 -2.84 -16.97 0.80
C TYR A 129 -3.12 -18.19 -0.10
N GLU A 130 -4.05 -18.06 -1.05
CA GLU A 130 -4.24 -19.01 -2.15
C GLU A 130 -3.29 -18.74 -3.33
N ILE A 131 -2.67 -17.56 -3.36
CA ILE A 131 -1.62 -17.20 -4.29
C ILE A 131 -0.25 -17.47 -3.66
N ARG A 132 0.74 -17.77 -4.49
CA ARG A 132 2.13 -17.93 -4.07
C ARG A 132 2.59 -16.72 -3.24
N PRO A 133 3.24 -16.92 -2.09
CA PRO A 133 3.72 -15.82 -1.25
C PRO A 133 4.63 -14.86 -2.01
N GLY A 134 4.32 -13.57 -1.91
CA GLY A 134 5.05 -12.50 -2.59
C GLY A 134 4.95 -12.57 -4.11
N ASP A 135 3.88 -13.12 -4.68
CA ASP A 135 3.64 -13.04 -6.12
C ASP A 135 3.50 -11.55 -6.54
N PRO A 136 4.37 -11.05 -7.43
CA PRO A 136 4.40 -9.63 -7.77
C PRO A 136 3.15 -9.19 -8.54
N ALA A 137 2.46 -10.06 -9.27
CA ALA A 137 1.22 -9.69 -9.97
C ALA A 137 0.04 -9.58 -8.99
N TRP A 138 0.01 -10.38 -7.92
CA TRP A 138 -0.95 -10.17 -6.84
C TRP A 138 -0.69 -8.88 -6.07
N MET A 139 0.57 -8.58 -5.76
CA MET A 139 0.91 -7.31 -5.09
C MET A 139 0.66 -6.10 -6.00
N TYR A 140 0.86 -6.23 -7.31
CA TYR A 140 0.44 -5.23 -8.29
C TYR A 140 -1.09 -5.05 -8.33
N THR A 141 -1.85 -6.14 -8.18
CA THR A 141 -3.31 -6.10 -8.06
C THR A 141 -3.74 -5.34 -6.80
N HIS A 142 -3.10 -5.62 -5.67
CA HIS A 142 -3.31 -4.89 -4.41
C HIS A 142 -3.01 -3.40 -4.57
N ALA A 143 -1.85 -3.05 -5.12
CA ALA A 143 -1.49 -1.66 -5.36
C ALA A 143 -2.42 -0.94 -6.35
N GLY A 144 -2.86 -1.61 -7.42
CA GLY A 144 -3.76 -1.03 -8.40
C GLY A 144 -5.16 -0.75 -7.84
N LEU A 145 -5.68 -1.61 -6.95
CA LEU A 145 -6.94 -1.36 -6.23
C LEU A 145 -6.84 -0.14 -5.31
N LEU A 146 -5.72 -0.01 -4.59
CA LEU A 146 -5.43 1.18 -3.77
C LEU A 146 -5.37 2.44 -4.63
N LEU A 147 -4.63 2.39 -5.73
CA LEU A 147 -4.46 3.51 -6.64
C LEU A 147 -5.79 3.93 -7.31
N ALA A 148 -6.62 2.98 -7.72
CA ALA A 148 -7.95 3.24 -8.28
C ALA A 148 -8.85 4.06 -7.32
N CYS A 149 -8.65 3.85 -6.02
CA CYS A 149 -9.37 4.55 -4.96
C CYS A 149 -8.64 5.82 -4.45
N GLY A 150 -7.55 6.22 -5.10
CA GLY A 150 -6.78 7.43 -4.76
C GLY A 150 -5.75 7.24 -3.64
N GLU A 151 -5.53 6.03 -3.13
CA GLU A 151 -4.54 5.74 -2.08
C GLU A 151 -3.12 5.60 -2.67
N ALA A 152 -2.62 6.66 -3.31
CA ALA A 152 -1.37 6.63 -4.07
C ALA A 152 -0.14 6.27 -3.21
N THR A 153 -0.04 6.80 -1.99
CA THR A 153 1.08 6.49 -1.08
C THR A 153 1.06 5.03 -0.60
N ARG A 154 -0.12 4.50 -0.24
CA ARG A 154 -0.25 3.07 0.11
C ARG A 154 0.10 2.18 -1.09
N ALA A 155 -0.35 2.55 -2.29
CA ALA A 155 0.01 1.84 -3.52
C ALA A 155 1.54 1.85 -3.74
N GLN A 156 2.21 2.99 -3.54
CA GLN A 156 3.68 3.09 -3.63
C GLN A 156 4.38 2.09 -2.72
N GLN A 157 3.91 1.96 -1.48
CA GLN A 157 4.52 1.08 -0.47
C GLN A 157 4.35 -0.40 -0.86
N ILE A 158 3.18 -0.79 -1.34
CA ILE A 158 2.94 -2.15 -1.84
C ILE A 158 3.79 -2.44 -3.09
N LEU A 159 3.91 -1.50 -4.04
CA LEU A 159 4.75 -1.64 -5.23
C LEU A 159 6.23 -1.76 -4.89
N ALA A 160 6.71 -0.98 -3.93
CA ALA A 160 8.08 -1.06 -3.45
C ALA A 160 8.39 -2.45 -2.88
N LEU A 161 7.45 -3.06 -2.15
CA LEU A 161 7.57 -4.45 -1.70
C LEU A 161 7.44 -5.46 -2.85
N ALA A 162 6.55 -5.22 -3.83
CA ALA A 162 6.39 -6.10 -4.99
C ALA A 162 7.66 -6.20 -5.84
N ARG A 163 8.42 -5.10 -5.97
CA ARG A 163 9.76 -5.11 -6.60
C ARG A 163 10.75 -6.03 -5.89
N GLN A 164 10.52 -6.34 -4.63
CA GLN A 164 11.37 -7.21 -3.83
C GLN A 164 11.05 -8.70 -4.05
N SER A 165 10.01 -9.04 -4.80
CA SER A 165 9.62 -10.42 -5.05
C SER A 165 10.68 -11.22 -5.81
N ARG A 166 10.75 -12.53 -5.50
CA ARG A 166 11.65 -13.47 -6.19
C ARG A 166 11.05 -13.90 -7.53
N GLY A 167 11.92 -14.05 -8.54
CA GLY A 167 11.55 -14.60 -9.85
C GLY A 167 10.67 -13.67 -10.68
N THR A 168 10.63 -12.38 -10.37
CA THR A 168 9.84 -11.39 -11.11
C THR A 168 10.38 -11.23 -12.54
N PRO A 169 9.57 -11.50 -13.58
CA PRO A 169 9.99 -11.34 -14.97
C PRO A 169 10.24 -9.88 -15.33
N LYS A 170 11.07 -9.65 -16.34
CA LYS A 170 11.39 -8.29 -16.81
C LYS A 170 10.13 -7.43 -17.09
N GLN A 171 9.14 -7.99 -17.79
CA GLN A 171 7.90 -7.27 -18.13
C GLN A 171 7.10 -6.88 -16.87
N MET A 172 7.18 -7.70 -15.82
CA MET A 172 6.53 -7.40 -14.55
C MET A 172 7.26 -6.27 -13.82
N HIS A 173 8.60 -6.21 -13.86
CA HIS A 173 9.34 -5.05 -13.36
C HIS A 173 8.98 -3.77 -14.13
N GLU A 174 8.87 -3.83 -15.46
CA GLU A 174 8.44 -2.69 -16.28
C GLU A 174 7.03 -2.20 -15.89
N ALA A 175 6.09 -3.13 -15.65
CA ALA A 175 4.74 -2.78 -15.20
C ALA A 175 4.71 -2.14 -13.80
N LEU A 176 5.51 -2.66 -12.85
CA LEU A 176 5.69 -2.07 -11.53
C LEU A 176 6.23 -0.65 -11.62
N ASP A 177 7.21 -0.43 -12.51
CA ASP A 177 7.90 0.85 -12.67
C ASP A 177 7.01 1.90 -13.33
N GLN A 178 6.17 1.47 -14.27
CA GLN A 178 5.14 2.32 -14.85
C GLN A 178 4.15 2.79 -13.79
N MET A 179 3.62 1.90 -12.95
CA MET A 179 2.69 2.30 -11.89
C MET A 179 3.36 3.20 -10.84
N LEU A 180 4.61 2.91 -10.47
CA LEU A 180 5.40 3.75 -9.56
C LEU A 180 5.61 5.16 -10.13
N SER A 181 5.84 5.30 -11.43
CA SER A 181 6.00 6.60 -12.10
C SER A 181 4.70 7.43 -12.07
N VAL A 182 3.57 6.79 -12.33
CA VAL A 182 2.24 7.40 -12.22
C VAL A 182 1.98 7.88 -10.80
N VAL A 183 2.20 7.01 -9.81
CA VAL A 183 2.07 7.34 -8.38
C VAL A 183 2.98 8.50 -7.96
N ALA A 184 4.24 8.51 -8.41
CA ALA A 184 5.20 9.55 -8.08
C ALA A 184 4.75 10.93 -8.59
N SER A 185 4.09 10.99 -9.75
CA SER A 185 3.58 12.25 -10.29
C SER A 185 2.42 12.81 -9.46
N VAL A 186 1.49 11.95 -9.02
CA VAL A 186 0.41 12.35 -8.08
C VAL A 186 1.00 12.93 -6.80
N ILE A 187 1.94 12.20 -6.18
CA ILE A 187 2.53 12.62 -4.90
C ILE A 187 3.29 13.94 -5.04
N ARG A 188 4.09 14.10 -6.11
CA ARG A 188 4.88 15.31 -6.34
C ARG A 188 3.98 16.54 -6.49
N ASP A 189 3.01 16.47 -7.38
CA ASP A 189 2.25 17.66 -7.79
C ASP A 189 1.22 18.06 -6.72
N ALA A 190 0.59 17.08 -6.06
CA ALA A 190 -0.30 17.37 -4.93
C ALA A 190 0.45 17.92 -3.70
N ASN A 191 1.73 17.59 -3.52
CA ASN A 191 2.54 18.11 -2.42
C ASN A 191 3.09 19.52 -2.67
N GLU A 192 2.96 20.06 -3.88
CA GLU A 192 3.40 21.43 -4.17
C GLU A 192 2.59 22.46 -3.37
N ALA A 193 1.26 22.31 -3.35
CA ALA A 193 0.38 23.15 -2.54
C ALA A 193 0.67 23.03 -1.03
N VAL A 194 1.08 21.85 -0.56
CA VAL A 194 1.53 21.66 0.83
C VAL A 194 2.84 22.43 1.07
N GLY A 195 3.79 22.35 0.15
CA GLY A 195 5.04 23.12 0.23
C GLY A 195 4.83 24.63 0.23
N GLU A 196 3.84 25.14 -0.51
CA GLU A 196 3.41 26.54 -0.44
C GLU A 196 2.79 26.90 0.91
N GLY A 197 1.96 26.01 1.47
CA GLY A 197 1.41 26.17 2.81
C GLY A 197 2.49 26.28 3.88
N ILE A 198 3.51 25.42 3.83
CA ILE A 198 4.65 25.45 4.76
C ILE A 198 5.39 26.79 4.68
N LYS A 199 5.64 27.29 3.46
CA LYS A 199 6.28 28.60 3.25
C LYS A 199 5.45 29.76 3.81
N LEU A 200 4.12 29.70 3.73
CA LEU A 200 3.24 30.71 4.32
C LEU A 200 3.29 30.65 5.85
N TYR A 201 3.26 29.43 6.40
CA TYR A 201 3.37 29.20 7.84
C TYR A 201 4.69 29.77 8.39
N ASP A 202 5.81 29.49 7.72
CA ASP A 202 7.14 30.00 8.09
C ASP A 202 7.24 31.53 8.05
N LYS A 203 6.41 32.19 7.22
CA LYS A 203 6.29 33.65 7.17
C LYS A 203 5.32 34.23 8.21
N GLY A 204 4.70 33.37 9.03
CA GLY A 204 3.72 33.76 10.03
C GLY A 204 2.27 33.82 9.53
N ASP A 205 2.02 33.58 8.24
CA ASP A 205 0.68 33.53 7.66
C ASP A 205 0.07 32.12 7.84
N LYS A 206 -0.38 31.85 9.07
CA LYS A 206 -0.93 30.54 9.45
C LYS A 206 -2.29 30.27 8.82
N ASP A 207 -3.11 31.30 8.66
CA ASP A 207 -4.42 31.16 8.02
C ASP A 207 -4.27 30.87 6.52
N GLY A 208 -3.33 31.55 5.84
CA GLY A 208 -2.96 31.25 4.46
C GLY A 208 -2.41 29.83 4.30
N ALA A 209 -1.57 29.38 5.24
CA ALA A 209 -1.06 28.01 5.25
C ALA A 209 -2.19 26.96 5.34
N ILE A 210 -3.10 27.13 6.30
CA ILE A 210 -4.28 26.26 6.47
C ILE A 210 -5.15 26.27 5.21
N GLY A 211 -5.32 27.43 4.57
CA GLY A 211 -5.99 27.55 3.28
C GLY A 211 -5.37 26.63 2.22
N ARG A 212 -4.04 26.70 2.05
CA ARG A 212 -3.32 25.86 1.08
C ARG A 212 -3.38 24.36 1.39
N TYR A 213 -3.31 23.96 2.65
CA TYR A 213 -3.49 22.55 3.02
C TYR A 213 -4.90 22.06 2.70
N ARG A 214 -5.93 22.89 2.93
CA ARG A 214 -7.31 22.55 2.54
C ARG A 214 -7.47 22.46 1.03
N ASP A 215 -6.81 23.32 0.26
CA ASP A 215 -6.82 23.25 -1.21
C ASP A 215 -6.15 21.96 -1.71
N ALA A 216 -5.00 21.57 -1.13
CA ALA A 216 -4.37 20.28 -1.42
C ALA A 216 -5.32 19.10 -1.15
N LEU A 217 -6.11 19.17 -0.07
CA LEU A 217 -7.10 18.14 0.29
C LEU A 217 -8.36 18.16 -0.58
N LYS A 218 -8.72 19.28 -1.22
CA LYS A 218 -9.78 19.32 -2.23
C LYS A 218 -9.36 18.56 -3.50
N VAL A 219 -8.10 18.70 -3.90
CA VAL A 219 -7.54 18.00 -5.06
C VAL A 219 -7.33 16.52 -4.75
N TRP A 220 -6.65 16.22 -3.63
CA TRP A 220 -6.34 14.87 -3.22
C TRP A 220 -6.73 14.64 -1.74
N PRO A 221 -7.95 14.16 -1.48
CA PRO A 221 -8.44 13.92 -0.12
C PRO A 221 -7.61 12.93 0.71
N GLN A 222 -6.88 12.04 0.03
CA GLN A 222 -5.97 11.07 0.65
C GLN A 222 -4.54 11.59 0.82
N ASN A 223 -4.28 12.89 0.61
CA ASN A 223 -2.95 13.47 0.82
C ASN A 223 -2.57 13.45 2.32
N SER A 224 -1.80 12.44 2.72
CA SER A 224 -1.32 12.29 4.09
C SER A 224 -0.49 13.48 4.59
N PHE A 225 0.30 14.09 3.71
CA PHE A 225 1.16 15.22 4.08
C PHE A 225 0.32 16.46 4.41
N ALA A 226 -0.69 16.75 3.59
CA ALA A 226 -1.61 17.86 3.83
C ALA A 226 -2.40 17.67 5.13
N HIS A 227 -2.90 16.46 5.41
CA HIS A 227 -3.55 16.13 6.69
C HIS A 227 -2.63 16.36 7.88
N TYR A 228 -1.37 15.91 7.79
CA TYR A 228 -0.39 16.11 8.85
C TYR A 228 -0.09 17.59 9.13
N GLU A 229 0.19 18.37 8.08
CA GLU A 229 0.51 19.81 8.22
C GLU A 229 -0.70 20.62 8.69
N LEU A 230 -1.90 20.25 8.24
CA LEU A 230 -3.16 20.82 8.74
C LEU A 230 -3.32 20.53 10.24
N GLY A 231 -3.11 19.29 10.67
CA GLY A 231 -3.19 18.91 12.09
C GLY A 231 -2.18 19.67 12.97
N LEU A 232 -0.94 19.83 12.50
CA LEU A 232 0.07 20.63 13.18
C LEU A 232 -0.35 22.09 13.32
N SER A 233 -0.85 22.69 12.23
CA SER A 233 -1.21 24.11 12.18
C SER A 233 -2.45 24.42 13.03
N LEU A 234 -3.46 23.56 13.00
CA LEU A 234 -4.64 23.67 13.86
C LEU A 234 -4.28 23.52 15.34
N ARG A 235 -3.36 22.60 15.67
CA ARG A 235 -2.87 22.46 17.04
C ARG A 235 -2.16 23.75 17.49
N ALA A 236 -1.28 24.31 16.67
CA ALA A 236 -0.58 25.55 16.97
C ALA A 236 -1.56 26.71 17.20
N GLN A 237 -2.55 26.90 16.32
CA GLN A 237 -3.59 27.92 16.48
C GLN A 237 -4.36 27.76 17.80
N ALA A 238 -4.73 26.52 18.15
CA ALA A 238 -5.46 26.27 19.38
C ALA A 238 -4.61 26.49 20.65
N MET A 239 -3.31 26.17 20.59
CA MET A 239 -2.36 26.46 21.67
C MET A 239 -2.20 27.98 21.85
N GLU A 240 -2.03 28.72 20.75
CA GLU A 240 -1.99 30.19 20.74
C GLU A 240 -3.26 30.81 21.32
N ALA A 241 -4.43 30.33 20.91
CA ALA A 241 -5.72 30.81 21.42
C ALA A 241 -5.89 30.60 22.92
N ARG A 242 -5.18 29.61 23.50
CA ARG A 242 -5.13 29.35 24.94
C ARG A 242 -3.97 30.06 25.66
N GLY A 243 -3.14 30.82 24.94
CA GLY A 243 -1.95 31.47 25.49
C GLY A 243 -0.82 30.49 25.85
N GLU A 244 -0.84 29.29 25.29
CA GLU A 244 0.19 28.26 25.49
C GLU A 244 1.41 28.52 24.60
N VAL A 245 2.59 28.10 25.06
CA VAL A 245 3.81 28.14 24.24
C VAL A 245 3.69 27.12 23.12
N VAL A 246 3.71 27.60 21.88
CA VAL A 246 3.68 26.73 20.70
C VAL A 246 5.07 26.11 20.51
N PRO A 247 5.19 24.77 20.54
CA PRO A 247 6.44 24.11 20.22
C PRO A 247 6.89 24.46 18.80
N LYS A 248 8.20 24.42 18.55
CA LYS A 248 8.72 24.54 17.18
C LYS A 248 8.00 23.56 16.25
N LEU A 249 7.60 24.01 15.07
CA LEU A 249 6.94 23.15 14.07
C LEU A 249 7.79 21.90 13.79
N GLY A 250 7.12 20.75 13.64
CA GLY A 250 7.76 19.45 13.47
C GLY A 250 8.24 18.79 14.78
N THR A 251 8.11 19.44 15.94
CA THR A 251 8.38 18.78 17.22
C THR A 251 7.33 17.71 17.50
N ILE A 252 7.77 16.46 17.64
CA ILE A 252 6.89 15.33 17.97
C ILE A 252 6.46 15.41 19.42
N GLN A 253 5.15 15.36 19.62
CA GLN A 253 4.53 15.48 20.94
C GLN A 253 3.93 14.14 21.37
N VAL A 254 4.65 13.39 22.21
CA VAL A 254 4.24 12.07 22.72
C VAL A 254 4.33 12.01 24.24
N ALA A 255 3.34 12.58 24.93
CA ALA A 255 2.83 12.10 26.22
C ALA A 255 1.78 13.08 26.78
N PRO A 256 0.66 12.57 27.33
CA PRO A 256 -0.64 13.24 27.21
C PRO A 256 -1.11 14.00 28.44
N GLN A 257 -0.35 14.07 29.51
CA GLN A 257 -0.88 14.62 30.78
C GLN A 257 -1.10 16.14 30.71
N GLN A 258 -0.78 16.79 29.57
CA GLN A 258 -0.79 18.24 29.39
C GLN A 258 -1.26 18.71 28.00
N LEU A 259 -1.60 17.81 27.06
CA LEU A 259 -2.00 18.23 25.71
C LEU A 259 -3.52 18.23 25.54
N PRO A 260 -4.12 19.37 25.16
CA PRO A 260 -5.56 19.45 24.92
C PRO A 260 -5.94 18.58 23.73
N LYS A 261 -6.93 17.70 23.95
CA LYS A 261 -7.51 16.86 22.90
C LYS A 261 -8.41 17.72 22.02
N ILE A 262 -7.97 17.96 20.79
CA ILE A 262 -8.72 18.72 19.80
C ILE A 262 -9.19 17.72 18.74
N PRO A 263 -10.49 17.39 18.66
CA PRO A 263 -10.99 16.34 17.78
C PRO A 263 -10.53 16.49 16.32
N GLU A 264 -10.52 17.71 15.80
CA GLU A 264 -10.09 18.03 14.43
C GLU A 264 -8.59 17.73 14.20
N VAL A 265 -7.73 18.01 15.18
CA VAL A 265 -6.29 17.70 15.13
C VAL A 265 -6.08 16.19 15.17
N GLU A 266 -6.79 15.49 16.06
CA GLU A 266 -6.70 14.04 16.17
C GLU A 266 -7.17 13.34 14.89
N GLU A 267 -8.25 13.83 14.27
CA GLU A 267 -8.73 13.36 12.97
C GLU A 267 -7.71 13.60 11.86
N CYS A 268 -7.10 14.79 11.80
CA CYS A 268 -6.03 15.09 10.85
C CYS A 268 -4.87 14.10 10.96
N PHE A 269 -4.37 13.84 12.18
CA PHE A 269 -3.32 12.84 12.36
C PHE A 269 -3.78 11.42 12.07
N ALA A 270 -5.03 11.06 12.39
CA ALA A 270 -5.59 9.76 12.05
C ALA A 270 -5.66 9.55 10.54
N ARG A 271 -6.11 10.56 9.78
CA ARG A 271 -6.13 10.56 8.31
C ARG A 271 -4.72 10.46 7.74
N ALA A 272 -3.79 11.25 8.26
CA ALA A 272 -2.39 11.18 7.84
C ALA A 272 -1.83 9.75 7.99
N ARG A 273 -2.04 9.10 9.15
CA ARG A 273 -1.62 7.72 9.39
C ARG A 273 -2.36 6.70 8.51
N ARG A 274 -3.65 6.93 8.21
CA ARG A 274 -4.43 6.04 7.34
C ARG A 274 -3.86 6.02 5.92
N HIS A 275 -3.53 7.19 5.39
CA HIS A 275 -3.13 7.36 3.98
C HIS A 275 -1.62 7.19 3.75
N ASP A 276 -0.81 7.38 4.79
CA ASP A 276 0.60 7.02 4.82
C ASP A 276 0.94 6.43 6.19
N PRO A 277 0.81 5.11 6.35
CA PRO A 277 1.09 4.44 7.62
C PRO A 277 2.56 4.54 8.07
N LEU A 278 3.47 4.95 7.18
CA LEU A 278 4.88 5.16 7.48
C LEU A 278 5.20 6.63 7.77
N ARG A 279 4.22 7.54 7.71
CA ARG A 279 4.32 8.92 8.23
C ARG A 279 4.36 8.91 9.75
N TRP A 280 5.51 8.52 10.28
CA TRP A 280 5.77 8.39 11.69
C TRP A 280 5.54 9.70 12.46
N GLU A 281 5.68 10.85 11.81
CA GLU A 281 5.44 12.16 12.40
C GLU A 281 3.98 12.35 12.84
N ALA A 282 3.04 11.66 12.18
CA ALA A 282 1.64 11.67 12.57
C ALA A 282 1.35 10.78 13.79
N TYR A 283 2.31 9.99 14.28
CA TYR A 283 2.18 9.20 15.50
C TYR A 283 2.55 10.05 16.72
N GLN A 284 1.71 11.05 16.97
CA GLN A 284 1.80 11.97 18.10
C GLN A 284 0.42 12.20 18.71
N GLY A 285 0.38 12.80 19.90
CA GLY A 285 -0.84 13.07 20.64
C GLY A 285 -0.95 12.25 21.92
N ALA A 286 -2.20 12.08 22.35
CA ALA A 286 -2.53 11.71 23.72
C ALA A 286 -2.79 10.22 23.97
N GLY A 287 -2.78 9.38 22.93
CA GLY A 287 -3.14 7.97 23.05
C GLY A 287 -2.04 7.12 23.71
N PRO A 288 -2.38 6.17 24.61
CA PRO A 288 -1.40 5.29 25.23
C PRO A 288 -0.65 4.40 24.21
N GLU A 289 -1.26 4.13 23.06
CA GLU A 289 -0.68 3.37 21.95
C GLU A 289 0.24 4.19 21.04
N VAL A 290 0.22 5.53 21.14
CA VAL A 290 0.96 6.40 20.22
C VAL A 290 2.47 6.23 20.37
N LEU A 291 3.00 6.34 21.59
CA LEU A 291 4.44 6.25 21.83
C LEU A 291 5.02 4.87 21.44
N PRO A 292 4.42 3.72 21.84
CA PRO A 292 4.90 2.41 21.38
C PRO A 292 4.92 2.27 19.85
N ARG A 293 3.88 2.74 19.15
CA ARG A 293 3.79 2.67 17.69
C ARG A 293 4.81 3.57 17.01
N LEU A 294 4.99 4.80 17.51
CA LEU A 294 6.03 5.72 17.06
C LEU A 294 7.42 5.09 17.15
N VAL A 295 7.77 4.52 18.30
CA VAL A 295 9.07 3.88 18.53
C VAL A 295 9.26 2.70 17.57
N ALA A 296 8.24 1.88 17.39
CA ALA A 296 8.28 0.77 16.43
C ALA A 296 8.56 1.28 15.00
N LEU A 297 7.84 2.32 14.55
CA LEU A 297 8.05 2.89 13.21
C LEU A 297 9.43 3.51 13.03
N GLN A 298 9.95 4.24 14.00
CA GLN A 298 11.29 4.84 13.88
C GLN A 298 12.39 3.78 13.68
N VAL A 299 12.24 2.61 14.30
CA VAL A 299 13.12 1.45 14.05
C VAL A 299 12.90 0.89 12.65
N GLY A 300 11.64 0.68 12.26
CA GLY A 300 11.26 0.16 10.95
C GLY A 300 11.69 1.03 9.77
N LEU A 301 11.64 2.36 9.92
CA LEU A 301 11.93 3.32 8.85
C LEU A 301 13.36 3.25 8.35
N LYS A 302 14.32 2.91 9.22
CA LYS A 302 15.70 2.67 8.79
C LYS A 302 15.79 1.46 7.86
N ALA A 303 15.05 0.40 8.17
CA ALA A 303 14.99 -0.80 7.33
C ALA A 303 14.18 -0.55 6.05
N TRP A 304 13.09 0.20 6.14
CA TRP A 304 12.29 0.64 5.00
C TRP A 304 13.10 1.47 4.01
N ALA A 305 13.93 2.40 4.50
CA ALA A 305 14.81 3.19 3.66
C ALA A 305 15.69 2.31 2.78
N VAL A 306 16.28 1.23 3.33
CA VAL A 306 17.08 0.26 2.55
C VAL A 306 16.28 -0.39 1.41
N ILE A 307 14.98 -0.66 1.61
CA ILE A 307 14.10 -1.19 0.57
C ILE A 307 13.89 -0.17 -0.55
N MET A 308 13.85 1.12 -0.20
CA MET A 308 13.58 2.23 -1.12
C MET A 308 14.83 2.75 -1.86
N THR A 309 16.05 2.63 -1.30
CA THR A 309 17.25 3.30 -1.84
C THR A 309 17.70 2.75 -3.20
N SER A 310 17.53 1.45 -3.46
CA SER A 310 17.97 0.81 -4.71
C SER A 310 16.91 -0.11 -5.27
N PRO A 311 15.91 0.40 -6.01
CA PRO A 311 14.85 -0.43 -6.60
C PRO A 311 15.39 -1.52 -7.55
N ALA A 312 16.56 -1.28 -8.16
CA ALA A 312 17.23 -2.21 -9.05
C ALA A 312 17.89 -3.39 -8.32
N MET A 313 18.21 -3.25 -7.03
CA MET A 313 18.85 -4.30 -6.23
C MET A 313 17.88 -4.79 -5.16
N ARG A 314 17.75 -6.10 -5.04
CA ARG A 314 16.93 -6.69 -3.97
C ARG A 314 17.54 -6.35 -2.60
N ALA A 315 16.74 -5.75 -1.74
CA ALA A 315 17.14 -5.44 -0.37
C ALA A 315 17.45 -6.73 0.41
N PRO A 316 18.34 -6.70 1.42
CA PRO A 316 18.58 -7.83 2.29
C PRO A 316 17.28 -8.34 2.94
N GLU A 317 17.15 -9.65 3.16
CA GLU A 317 15.97 -10.23 3.83
C GLU A 317 15.72 -9.60 5.21
N GLU A 318 16.79 -9.27 5.94
CA GLU A 318 16.72 -8.60 7.24
C GLU A 318 15.99 -7.26 7.18
N ALA A 319 16.14 -6.49 6.10
CA ALA A 319 15.44 -5.22 5.94
C ALA A 319 13.92 -5.43 5.80
N LEU A 320 13.50 -6.45 5.05
CA LEU A 320 12.09 -6.81 4.91
C LEU A 320 11.49 -7.31 6.22
N LEU A 321 12.22 -8.15 6.96
CA LEU A 321 11.81 -8.65 8.28
C LEU A 321 11.62 -7.52 9.28
N LYS A 322 12.64 -6.67 9.45
CA LYS A 322 12.60 -5.53 10.38
C LYS A 322 11.48 -4.55 10.04
N THR A 323 11.29 -4.25 8.74
CA THR A 323 10.17 -3.42 8.28
C THR A 323 8.83 -4.05 8.66
N SER A 324 8.65 -5.34 8.35
CA SER A 324 7.38 -6.04 8.60
C SER A 324 7.05 -6.11 10.10
N GLU A 325 8.05 -6.39 10.94
CA GLU A 325 7.91 -6.46 12.41
C GLU A 325 7.60 -5.10 13.01
N ALA A 326 8.32 -4.06 12.59
CA ALA A 326 8.01 -2.69 12.98
C ALA A 326 6.59 -2.29 12.58
N CYS A 327 6.15 -2.63 11.37
CA CYS A 327 4.79 -2.37 10.92
C CYS A 327 3.76 -3.10 11.78
N GLN A 328 3.96 -4.38 12.11
CA GLN A 328 3.04 -5.12 12.98
C GLN A 328 2.94 -4.50 14.38
N LEU A 329 4.08 -4.15 14.98
CA LEU A 329 4.13 -3.48 16.29
C LEU A 329 3.48 -2.09 16.26
N ALA A 330 3.57 -1.40 15.12
CA ALA A 330 2.93 -0.10 14.89
C ALA A 330 1.43 -0.18 14.58
N GLY A 331 0.86 -1.38 14.45
CA GLY A 331 -0.53 -1.59 14.02
C GLY A 331 -0.76 -1.44 12.51
N VAL A 332 0.31 -1.32 11.72
CA VAL A 332 0.30 -1.23 10.26
C VAL A 332 0.29 -2.63 9.65
N HIS A 333 -0.79 -3.36 9.92
CA HIS A 333 -0.84 -4.80 9.65
C HIS A 333 -0.85 -5.15 8.16
N GLU A 334 -1.39 -4.28 7.28
CA GLU A 334 -1.40 -4.49 5.83
C GLU A 334 0.02 -4.59 5.26
N LEU A 335 0.85 -3.56 5.50
CA LEU A 335 2.26 -3.57 5.08
C LEU A 335 3.06 -4.67 5.78
N ALA A 336 2.74 -4.96 7.05
CA ALA A 336 3.36 -6.04 7.79
C ALA A 336 3.16 -7.39 7.10
N LEU A 337 1.94 -7.71 6.67
CA LEU A 337 1.65 -8.94 5.94
C LEU A 337 2.27 -8.92 4.53
N ALA A 338 2.16 -7.81 3.80
CA ALA A 338 2.75 -7.70 2.47
C ALA A 338 4.28 -7.93 2.48
N GLY A 339 5.00 -7.29 3.40
CA GLY A 339 6.44 -7.47 3.54
C GLY A 339 6.82 -8.89 3.97
N ARG A 340 6.04 -9.49 4.88
CA ARG A 340 6.24 -10.88 5.31
C ARG A 340 6.02 -11.86 4.16
N GLN A 341 5.03 -11.63 3.30
CA GLN A 341 4.78 -12.47 2.12
C GLN A 341 5.97 -12.48 1.15
N VAL A 342 6.63 -11.35 0.95
CA VAL A 342 7.86 -11.29 0.14
C VAL A 342 8.97 -12.15 0.74
N VAL A 343 9.18 -12.07 2.07
CA VAL A 343 10.18 -12.90 2.77
C VAL A 343 9.89 -14.39 2.61
N VAL A 344 8.65 -14.79 2.87
CA VAL A 344 8.18 -16.19 2.71
C VAL A 344 8.39 -16.67 1.27
N GLY A 345 8.06 -15.83 0.29
CA GLY A 345 8.25 -16.13 -1.13
C GLY A 345 9.73 -16.32 -1.51
N ARG A 346 10.63 -15.49 -0.97
CA ARG A 346 12.08 -15.61 -1.19
C ARG A 346 12.65 -16.91 -0.63
N ARG A 347 12.22 -17.28 0.58
CA ARG A 347 12.59 -18.55 1.25
C ARG A 347 11.98 -19.78 0.58
N GLY A 348 10.89 -19.60 -0.17
CA GLY A 348 10.19 -20.67 -0.87
C GLY A 348 9.18 -21.43 -0.01
N GLY A 349 8.76 -20.88 1.14
CA GLY A 349 7.78 -21.53 2.02
C GLY A 349 7.62 -20.85 3.38
N LEU A 350 6.52 -21.17 4.05
CA LEU A 350 6.18 -20.67 5.39
C LEU A 350 6.97 -21.40 6.47
N GLY A 351 7.61 -20.64 7.36
CA GLY A 351 8.22 -21.16 8.59
C GLY A 351 7.33 -20.92 9.81
N ARG A 352 7.58 -21.64 10.92
CA ARG A 352 6.83 -21.48 12.17
C ARG A 352 6.72 -20.03 12.68
N PRO A 353 7.78 -19.19 12.65
CA PRO A 353 7.65 -17.78 13.03
C PRO A 353 6.66 -17.01 12.15
N ASP A 354 6.53 -17.38 10.88
CA ASP A 354 5.64 -16.72 9.93
C ASP A 354 4.17 -17.05 10.23
N HIS A 355 3.84 -18.26 10.68
CA HIS A 355 2.47 -18.60 11.13
C HIS A 355 2.01 -17.73 12.30
N ILE A 356 2.87 -17.54 13.31
CA ILE A 356 2.55 -16.69 14.47
C ILE A 356 2.37 -15.24 14.02
N PHE A 357 3.29 -14.75 13.19
CA PHE A 357 3.24 -13.40 12.66
C PHE A 357 1.96 -13.15 11.85
N ILE A 358 1.61 -14.06 10.93
CA ILE A 358 0.41 -13.95 10.09
C ILE A 358 -0.84 -13.98 10.95
N SER A 359 -0.91 -14.88 11.94
CA SER A 359 -2.05 -14.99 12.85
C SER A 359 -2.34 -13.68 13.58
N THR A 360 -1.30 -13.01 14.09
CA THR A 360 -1.44 -11.73 14.79
C THR A 360 -1.99 -10.64 13.86
N SER A 361 -1.39 -10.44 12.69
CA SER A 361 -1.81 -9.37 11.78
C SER A 361 -3.16 -9.64 11.11
N LEU A 362 -3.44 -10.88 10.71
CA LEU A 362 -4.69 -11.21 10.02
C LEU A 362 -5.92 -11.01 10.93
N ARG A 363 -5.81 -11.42 12.20
CA ARG A 363 -6.86 -11.18 13.20
C ARG A 363 -7.09 -9.70 13.49
N ALA A 364 -6.05 -8.88 13.41
CA ALA A 364 -6.17 -7.44 13.60
C ALA A 364 -6.81 -6.73 12.41
N LEU A 365 -6.55 -7.19 11.18
CA LEU A 365 -7.07 -6.60 9.94
C LEU A 365 -8.52 -6.96 9.67
N ALA A 366 -8.85 -8.26 9.74
CA ALA A 366 -10.14 -8.78 9.34
C ALA A 366 -10.60 -9.85 10.34
N PRO A 367 -10.97 -9.49 11.59
CA PRO A 367 -11.38 -10.47 12.58
C PRO A 367 -12.65 -11.21 12.13
N GLY A 368 -12.71 -12.52 12.37
CA GLY A 368 -13.91 -13.30 12.15
C GLY A 368 -13.66 -14.72 11.62
N PRO A 369 -14.73 -15.50 11.43
CA PRO A 369 -14.65 -16.92 11.09
C PRO A 369 -13.85 -17.21 9.81
N GLN A 370 -13.96 -16.35 8.79
CA GLN A 370 -13.27 -16.53 7.52
C GLN A 370 -11.74 -16.37 7.64
N SER A 371 -11.28 -15.46 8.51
CA SER A 371 -9.85 -15.31 8.82
C SER A 371 -9.33 -16.51 9.62
N GLU A 372 -10.10 -17.02 10.59
CA GLU A 372 -9.72 -18.26 11.29
C GLU A 372 -9.66 -19.47 10.35
N ALA A 373 -10.60 -19.59 9.40
CA ALA A 373 -10.57 -20.61 8.37
C ALA A 373 -9.34 -20.47 7.44
N THR A 374 -8.90 -19.24 7.19
CA THR A 374 -7.66 -18.96 6.46
C THR A 374 -6.43 -19.40 7.25
N LEU A 375 -6.36 -19.14 8.55
CA LEU A 375 -5.26 -19.60 9.41
C LEU A 375 -5.21 -21.14 9.48
N GLN A 376 -6.36 -21.80 9.65
CA GLN A 376 -6.44 -23.26 9.63
C GLN A 376 -5.98 -23.86 8.29
N TYR A 377 -6.31 -23.20 7.18
CA TYR A 377 -5.82 -23.60 5.87
C TYR A 377 -4.31 -23.47 5.76
N LEU A 378 -3.72 -22.41 6.31
CA LEU A 378 -2.27 -22.22 6.33
C LEU A 378 -1.53 -23.28 7.15
N ASP A 379 -2.16 -23.88 8.15
CA ASP A 379 -1.59 -24.97 8.95
C ASP A 379 -1.49 -26.31 8.18
N ASN A 380 -2.12 -26.41 6.99
CA ASN A 380 -2.01 -27.59 6.15
C ASN A 380 -0.60 -27.69 5.52
N PRO A 381 0.13 -28.81 5.70
CA PRO A 381 1.47 -28.97 5.10
C PRO A 381 1.46 -29.13 3.57
N ARG A 382 0.29 -29.32 2.95
CA ARG A 382 0.10 -29.53 1.50
C ARG A 382 -0.93 -28.57 0.93
N ILE A 383 -0.59 -27.30 0.93
CA ILE A 383 -1.42 -26.25 0.32
C ILE A 383 -1.12 -26.17 -1.18
N GLU A 384 -2.16 -26.19 -2.00
CA GLU A 384 -2.08 -25.85 -3.42
C GLU A 384 -2.15 -24.32 -3.53
N MET A 385 -1.16 -23.71 -4.20
CA MET A 385 -1.10 -22.26 -4.40
C MET A 385 -1.00 -21.96 -5.89
N ARG A 386 -1.68 -20.90 -6.32
CA ARG A 386 -1.63 -20.40 -7.69
C ARG A 386 -0.45 -19.44 -7.87
N SER A 387 0.27 -19.53 -8.98
CA SER A 387 1.18 -18.48 -9.45
C SER A 387 0.45 -17.65 -10.50
N LEU A 388 0.51 -16.33 -10.42
CA LEU A 388 -0.11 -15.46 -11.44
C LEU A 388 0.87 -15.12 -12.57
N ILE A 389 2.15 -15.32 -12.32
CA ILE A 389 3.23 -15.19 -13.29
C ILE A 389 4.12 -16.44 -13.28
N ASP A 390 4.70 -16.76 -14.42
CA ASP A 390 5.75 -17.78 -14.51
C ASP A 390 7.07 -17.17 -14.00
N PRO A 391 7.70 -17.73 -12.95
CA PRO A 391 8.90 -17.14 -12.38
C PRO A 391 10.11 -17.33 -13.30
N GLU A 392 10.92 -16.28 -13.47
CA GLU A 392 12.20 -16.40 -14.17
C GLU A 392 13.20 -17.23 -13.33
N PRO A 393 13.98 -18.14 -13.97
CA PRO A 393 15.02 -18.89 -13.29
C PRO A 393 16.13 -17.96 -12.78
N GLU A 394 16.68 -18.28 -11.61
CA GLU A 394 17.60 -17.42 -10.83
C GLU A 394 18.88 -17.00 -11.58
N ASN A 395 19.31 -17.80 -12.56
CA ASN A 395 20.49 -17.54 -13.38
C ASN A 395 20.26 -16.51 -14.51
N ALA A 396 19.03 -16.03 -14.69
CA ALA A 396 18.66 -15.07 -15.74
C ALA A 396 18.49 -13.63 -15.21
N GLN A 397 18.68 -13.39 -13.91
CA GLN A 397 18.51 -12.07 -13.31
C GLN A 397 19.87 -11.34 -13.21
N PRO A 398 19.95 -10.06 -13.62
CA PRO A 398 21.18 -9.27 -13.54
C PRO A 398 21.64 -8.97 -12.11
#